data_AF-A0A418M469-F1
#
_entry.id   AF-A0A418M469-F1
#
_cell.length_a   1.000
_cell.length_b   1.000
_cell.length_c   1.000
_cell.angle_alpha   90.00
_cell.angle_beta   90.00
_cell.angle_gamma   90.00
#
_symmetry.space_group_name_H-M   'P 1'
#
loop_
_entity.id
_entity.type
_entity.pdbx_description
1 polymer ?
#
loop_
_entity_poly.entity_id
_entity_poly.type
_entity_poly.pdbx_seq_one_letter_code
_entity_poly.pdbx_strand_id
1 'polypeptide(L)'
;MIKVQDMVQQMRATIGPNRPKPFALIYCTADRKRGTGGQIREIRKAFLVSTRRAGKSRGWKVNVQPLGTRDIISIHLDLILYFNNQDLV
;
A
#
# COMPACT_ATOMS: atom_id res chain seq x y z
N MET A 1 13.80 6.00 6.83
CA MET A 1 13.51 4.59 7.16
C MET A 1 12.27 4.53 8.04
N ILE A 2 11.21 3.85 7.59
CA ILE A 2 9.92 3.73 8.29
C ILE A 2 9.62 2.26 8.59
N LYS A 3 9.09 1.96 9.78
CA LYS A 3 8.66 0.58 10.11
C LYS A 3 7.33 0.27 9.43
N VAL A 4 7.10 -0.99 9.08
CA VAL A 4 5.81 -1.47 8.52
C VAL A 4 4.61 -1.02 9.35
N GLN A 5 4.72 -1.07 10.69
CA GLN A 5 3.62 -0.66 11.58
C GLN A 5 3.30 0.84 11.44
N ASP A 6 4.33 1.68 11.44
CA ASP A 6 4.19 3.15 11.31
C ASP A 6 3.66 3.53 9.93
N MET A 7 4.12 2.84 8.87
CA MET A 7 3.59 2.98 7.52
C MET A 7 2.08 2.70 7.48
N VAL A 8 1.64 1.57 8.06
CA VAL A 8 0.22 1.20 8.08
C VAL A 8 -0.61 2.20 8.88
N GLN A 9 -0.07 2.76 9.97
CA GLN A 9 -0.73 3.85 10.69
C GLN A 9 -0.86 5.10 9.82
N GLN A 10 0.19 5.50 9.10
CA GLN A 10 0.14 6.64 8.19
C GLN A 10 -0.82 6.43 7.01
N MET A 11 -0.91 5.21 6.46
CA MET A 11 -1.89 4.87 5.41
C MET A 11 -3.34 5.02 5.88
N ARG A 12 -3.59 4.84 7.18
CA ARG A 12 -4.91 4.99 7.81
C ARG A 12 -5.22 6.42 8.22
N ALA A 13 -4.24 7.32 8.16
CA ALA A 13 -4.42 8.71 8.54
C ALA A 13 -5.44 9.39 7.60
N THR A 14 -6.23 10.29 8.17
CA THR A 14 -7.21 11.11 7.45
C THR A 14 -6.85 12.58 7.62
N ILE A 15 -7.15 13.41 6.62
CA ILE A 15 -6.95 14.88 6.67
C ILE A 15 -8.19 15.58 7.27
N GLY A 16 -9.27 14.84 7.52
CA GLY A 16 -10.51 15.34 8.11
C GLY A 16 -11.55 14.22 8.19
N PRO A 17 -12.81 14.55 8.54
CA PRO A 17 -13.88 13.56 8.55
C PRO A 17 -14.04 12.94 7.15
N ASN A 18 -13.87 11.62 7.06
CA ASN A 18 -14.00 10.81 5.84
C ASN A 18 -13.09 11.21 4.67
N ARG A 19 -12.00 11.95 4.88
CA ARG A 19 -11.01 12.26 3.82
C ARG A 19 -9.70 11.49 4.06
N PRO A 20 -9.46 10.36 3.35
CA PRO A 20 -8.20 9.64 3.47
C PRO A 20 -7.03 10.53 3.04
N LYS A 21 -5.93 10.48 3.80
CA LYS A 21 -4.71 11.20 3.46
C LYS A 21 -4.05 10.51 2.25
N PRO A 22 -3.80 11.22 1.13
CA PRO A 22 -3.07 10.64 0.02
C PRO A 22 -1.61 10.36 0.45
N PHE A 23 -1.08 9.25 -0.04
CA PHE A 23 0.31 8.87 0.15
C PHE A 23 0.95 8.42 -1.17
N ALA A 24 2.27 8.46 -1.22
CA ALA A 24 3.06 7.90 -2.30
C ALA A 24 3.68 6.57 -1.87
N LEU A 25 3.77 5.61 -2.78
CA LEU A 25 4.44 4.34 -2.51
C LEU A 25 5.11 3.79 -3.77
N ILE A 26 6.20 3.06 -3.58
CA ILE A 26 6.88 2.28 -4.60
C ILE A 26 6.84 0.82 -4.14
N TYR A 27 6.38 -0.07 -5.00
CA TYR A 27 6.23 -1.48 -4.67
C TYR A 27 6.68 -2.37 -5.83
N CYS A 28 7.07 -3.59 -5.51
CA CYS A 28 7.37 -4.62 -6.49
C CYS A 28 6.12 -5.48 -6.73
N THR A 29 5.78 -5.78 -7.98
CA THR A 29 4.83 -6.85 -8.26
C THR A 29 5.55 -8.19 -8.20
N ALA A 30 4.84 -9.26 -7.86
CA ALA A 30 5.39 -10.60 -7.91
C ALA A 30 4.28 -11.58 -8.26
N ASP A 31 4.55 -12.50 -9.18
CA ASP A 31 3.66 -13.62 -9.44
C ASP A 31 4.14 -14.83 -8.63
N ARG A 32 3.58 -14.97 -7.42
CA ARG A 32 3.91 -16.09 -6.53
C ARG A 32 3.52 -17.46 -7.09
N LYS A 33 2.57 -17.53 -8.03
CA LYS A 33 2.18 -18.83 -8.64
C LYS A 33 3.21 -19.27 -9.68
N ARG A 34 3.76 -18.30 -10.43
CA ARG A 34 4.75 -18.55 -11.47
C ARG A 34 6.19 -18.46 -10.98
N GLY A 35 6.40 -18.02 -9.73
CA GLY A 35 7.73 -17.88 -9.12
C GLY A 35 8.56 -16.75 -9.73
N THR A 36 7.93 -15.81 -10.45
CA THR A 36 8.64 -14.74 -11.16
C THR A 36 8.57 -13.41 -10.41
N GLY A 37 9.71 -12.73 -10.37
CA GLY A 37 9.77 -11.31 -10.00
C GLY A 37 8.96 -10.50 -11.01
N GLY A 38 8.18 -9.56 -10.51
CA GLY A 38 7.41 -8.65 -11.35
C GLY A 38 8.18 -7.35 -11.61
N GLN A 39 7.44 -6.27 -11.73
CA GLN A 39 7.93 -4.94 -12.04
C GLN A 39 7.87 -4.05 -10.81
N ILE A 40 8.85 -3.16 -10.67
CA ILE A 40 8.75 -2.05 -9.72
C ILE A 40 7.74 -1.05 -10.29
N ARG A 41 6.77 -0.65 -9.46
CA ARG A 41 5.73 0.31 -9.80
C ARG A 41 5.69 1.42 -8.77
N GLU A 42 5.50 2.64 -9.26
CA GLU A 42 5.38 3.84 -8.44
C GLU A 42 3.94 4.35 -8.51
N ILE A 43 3.38 4.69 -7.35
CA ILE A 43 2.11 5.40 -7.23
C ILE A 43 2.36 6.67 -6.42
N ARG A 44 2.29 7.82 -7.09
CA ARG A 44 2.56 9.13 -6.45
C ARG A 44 1.45 9.62 -5.53
N LYS A 45 0.21 9.22 -5.81
CA LYS A 45 -0.97 9.57 -5.02
C LYS A 45 -1.91 8.38 -4.97
N ALA A 46 -2.06 7.78 -3.80
CA ALA A 46 -2.99 6.69 -3.53
C ALA A 46 -3.76 6.92 -2.23
N PHE A 47 -4.92 6.28 -2.14
CA PHE A 47 -5.72 6.20 -0.93
C PHE A 47 -5.88 4.74 -0.50
N LEU A 48 -5.99 4.52 0.80
CA LEU A 48 -6.36 3.22 1.34
C LEU A 48 -7.88 3.01 1.16
N VAL A 49 -8.27 1.95 0.45
CA VAL A 49 -9.69 1.66 0.13
C VAL A 49 -10.44 1.08 1.33
N SER A 50 -9.74 0.34 2.20
CA SER A 50 -10.34 -0.25 3.41
C SER A 50 -9.40 -0.13 4.58
N THR A 51 -9.91 0.42 5.69
CA THR A 51 -9.19 0.51 6.97
C THR A 51 -9.22 -0.79 7.75
N ARG A 52 -10.12 -1.73 7.41
CA ARG A 52 -10.21 -3.05 8.07
C ARG A 52 -9.11 -3.97 7.57
N ARG A 53 -8.40 -4.63 8.50
CA ARG A 53 -7.56 -5.80 8.17
C ARG A 53 -8.47 -6.86 7.54
N ALA A 54 -8.15 -7.30 6.34
CA ALA A 54 -8.91 -8.35 5.65
C ALA A 54 -8.71 -9.71 6.36
N GLY A 55 -9.43 -9.95 7.47
CA GLY A 55 -9.62 -11.25 8.11
C GLY A 55 -8.38 -11.94 8.72
N LYS A 56 -8.64 -12.86 9.66
CA LYS A 56 -7.64 -13.59 10.47
C LYS A 56 -6.66 -14.49 9.68
N SER A 57 -6.82 -14.66 8.36
CA SER A 57 -6.00 -15.58 7.55
C SER A 57 -5.36 -14.96 6.29
N ARG A 58 -5.40 -13.63 6.10
CA ARG A 58 -4.87 -12.94 4.89
C ARG A 58 -4.15 -11.60 5.18
N GLY A 59 -3.67 -11.42 6.41
CA GLY A 59 -3.42 -10.11 7.06
C GLY A 59 -2.26 -9.23 6.59
N TRP A 60 -1.62 -9.48 5.44
CA TRP A 60 -0.44 -8.74 4.99
C TRP A 60 -0.64 -8.02 3.65
N LYS A 61 -1.89 -7.84 3.21
CA LYS A 61 -2.21 -7.09 1.99
C LYS A 61 -3.00 -5.83 2.30
N VAL A 62 -2.69 -4.77 1.58
CA VAL A 62 -3.42 -3.50 1.59
C VAL A 62 -4.01 -3.24 0.21
N ASN A 63 -5.24 -2.76 0.19
CA ASN A 63 -5.91 -2.37 -1.04
C ASN A 63 -5.80 -0.86 -1.17
N VAL A 64 -5.09 -0.41 -2.21
CA VAL A 64 -4.87 0.98 -2.50
C VAL A 64 -5.55 1.36 -3.81
N GLN A 65 -6.04 2.58 -3.89
CA GLN A 65 -6.63 3.15 -5.08
C GLN A 65 -5.82 4.39 -5.47
N PRO A 66 -5.16 4.38 -6.64
CA PRO A 66 -4.50 5.58 -7.15
C PRO A 66 -5.51 6.70 -7.42
N LEU A 67 -5.09 7.95 -7.20
CA LEU A 67 -5.92 9.11 -7.47
C LEU A 67 -6.23 9.20 -8.98
N GLY A 68 -7.50 9.34 -9.33
CA GLY A 68 -7.95 9.48 -10.72
C GLY A 68 -8.31 8.17 -11.42
N THR A 69 -8.11 7.01 -10.79
CA THR A 69 -8.61 5.72 -11.28
C THR A 69 -9.62 5.10 -10.31
N ARG A 70 -10.45 4.18 -10.83
CA ARG A 70 -11.30 3.28 -10.04
C ARG A 70 -10.62 1.93 -9.77
N ASP A 71 -9.41 1.74 -10.26
CA ASP A 71 -8.66 0.50 -10.08
C ASP A 71 -8.22 0.34 -8.63
N ILE A 72 -8.51 -0.85 -8.08
CA ILE A 72 -8.08 -1.24 -6.75
C ILE A 72 -6.88 -2.18 -6.89
N ILE A 73 -5.75 -1.78 -6.32
CA ILE A 73 -4.51 -2.54 -6.35
C ILE A 73 -4.30 -3.18 -4.97
N SER A 74 -4.22 -4.50 -4.93
CA SER A 74 -3.89 -5.24 -3.72
C SER A 74 -2.38 -5.50 -3.63
N ILE A 75 -1.72 -4.90 -2.65
CA ILE A 75 -0.27 -4.93 -2.48
C ILE A 75 0.07 -5.65 -1.18
N HIS A 76 1.02 -6.57 -1.21
CA HIS A 76 1.57 -7.18 0.00
C HIS A 76 2.52 -6.20 0.69
N LEU A 77 2.45 -6.07 2.01
CA LEU A 77 3.27 -5.11 2.78
C LEU A 77 4.77 -5.30 2.52
N ASP A 78 5.25 -6.55 2.54
CA ASP A 78 6.66 -6.90 2.25
C ASP A 78 7.12 -6.56 0.82
N LEU A 79 6.19 -6.28 -0.10
CA LEU A 79 6.54 -5.88 -1.46
C LEU A 79 6.63 -4.36 -1.63
N ILE A 80 6.35 -3.60 -0.57
CA ILE A 80 6.50 -2.14 -0.57
C ILE A 80 7.96 -1.83 -0.27
N LEU A 81 8.59 -1.07 -1.16
CA LEU A 81 9.99 -0.68 -1.07
C LEU A 81 10.12 0.71 -0.44
N TYR A 82 9.28 1.64 -0.88
CA TYR A 82 9.28 3.01 -0.40
C TYR A 82 7.86 3.46 -0.04
N PHE A 83 7.75 4.27 1.01
CA PHE A 83 6.53 4.96 1.40
C PHE A 83 6.81 6.42 1.68
N ASN A 84 6.12 7.35 1.00
CA ASN A 84 6.36 8.79 1.08
C ASN A 84 7.85 9.19 0.99
N ASN A 85 8.58 8.59 0.03
CA ASN A 85 10.03 8.76 -0.18
C ASN A 85 10.91 8.28 0.99
N GLN A 86 10.40 7.43 1.87
CA GLN A 86 11.16 6.78 2.93
C GLN A 86 11.28 5.29 2.66
N ASP A 87 12.48 4.72 2.85
CA ASP A 87 12.71 3.27 2.78
C ASP A 87 11.93 2.52 3.86
N LEU A 88 11.33 1.39 3.50
CA LEU A 88 10.64 0.50 4.43
C LEU A 88 11.63 -0.50 5.08
N VAL A 89 11.52 -0.69 6.40
CA VAL A 89 12.24 -1.72 7.17
C VAL A 89 11.32 -2.52 8.07
#